data_AF-A0A7S0GQ30-F1
#
_entry.id   AF-A0A7S0GQ30-F1
#
_cell.length_a   1.000
_cell.length_b   1.000
_cell.length_c   1.000
_cell.angle_alpha   90.00
_cell.angle_beta   90.00
_cell.angle_gamma   90.00
#
_symmetry.space_group_name_H-M   'P 1'
#
loop_
_entity.id
_entity.type
_entity.pdbx_description
1 polymer ?
#
loop_
_entity_poly.entity_id
_entity_poly.type
_entity_poly.pdbx_seq_one_letter_code
_entity_poly.pdbx_strand_id
1 'polypeptide(L)'
;GDVSTPPSLFPAVRPRPVPMSSTVVQGNKIIDKINERLKRGEQFFSFEYFPPKTEQGVKNLDKRMTSMAARGPVWMDMTWGAGGRTSDLTLTLCNKIQNEKKVDALMHLTCTNMEQKKIDDALTECKKTGVRNILALRGDPPHGEERWTATEGGFSCARDLIKYIRKKTGSHFCISCAGYPEGHPNVRKVITDSKWDPQTNTPKYWAVRKTKDGKYEGVSPKDWETEQNYLKSKIDEGAEFIVTQLFYDLDIFYAWVKDCRARGIN
;
A
#
# COMPACT_ATOMS: atom_id res chain seq x y z
N GLY A 1 -73.35 -3.54 19.18
CA GLY A 1 -72.81 -2.44 19.99
C GLY A 1 -71.33 -2.41 19.74
N ASP A 2 -70.89 -1.39 19.02
CA ASP A 2 -69.54 -1.21 18.49
C ASP A 2 -68.52 -0.98 19.62
N VAL A 3 -67.38 -1.66 19.61
CA VAL A 3 -66.34 -1.54 20.64
C VAL A 3 -65.23 -0.64 20.10
N SER A 4 -65.31 0.64 20.44
CA SER A 4 -64.27 1.62 20.11
C SER A 4 -63.11 1.54 21.11
N THR A 5 -61.89 1.46 20.58
CA THR A 5 -60.64 1.60 21.33
C THR A 5 -60.29 3.08 21.52
N PRO A 6 -59.68 3.49 22.66
CA PRO A 6 -59.38 4.89 22.92
C PRO A 6 -58.16 5.37 22.10
N PRO A 7 -58.09 6.66 21.72
CA PRO A 7 -57.01 7.19 20.90
C PRO A 7 -55.71 7.40 21.68
N SER A 8 -54.58 7.05 21.05
CA SER A 8 -53.22 7.28 21.55
C SER A 8 -52.88 8.78 21.63
N LEU A 9 -52.37 9.23 22.77
CA LEU A 9 -52.03 10.64 23.09
C LEU A 9 -50.60 11.05 22.71
N PHE A 10 -49.88 10.29 21.88
CA PHE A 10 -48.52 10.66 21.44
C PHE A 10 -48.42 10.72 19.91
N PRO A 11 -48.01 11.86 19.32
CA PRO A 11 -47.77 11.91 17.88
C PRO A 11 -46.59 10.99 17.55
N ALA A 12 -46.77 10.12 16.56
CA ALA A 12 -45.70 9.30 16.02
C ALA A 12 -44.55 10.19 15.55
N VAL A 13 -43.40 10.13 16.25
CA VAL A 13 -42.17 10.79 15.82
C VAL A 13 -41.68 10.05 14.58
N ARG A 14 -42.04 10.56 13.40
CA ARG A 14 -41.40 10.12 12.15
C ARG A 14 -39.94 10.57 12.21
N PRO A 15 -38.95 9.67 12.00
CA PRO A 15 -37.57 10.12 11.88
C PRO A 15 -37.48 11.14 10.75
N ARG A 16 -36.92 12.32 11.03
CA ARG A 16 -36.63 13.30 9.98
C ARG A 16 -35.68 12.64 8.98
N PRO A 17 -35.92 12.77 7.66
CA PRO A 17 -34.92 12.39 6.68
C PRO A 17 -33.63 13.15 6.99
N VAL A 18 -32.54 12.42 7.23
CA VAL A 18 -31.20 13.00 7.26
C VAL A 18 -30.94 13.50 5.84
N PRO A 19 -30.63 14.80 5.64
CA PRO A 19 -30.34 15.29 4.30
C PRO A 19 -29.07 14.58 3.80
N MET A 20 -29.21 13.74 2.76
CA MET A 20 -28.10 13.23 1.97
C MET A 20 -27.54 14.38 1.12
N SER A 21 -26.88 15.33 1.76
CA SER A 21 -25.91 16.19 1.09
C SER A 21 -24.53 15.77 1.59
N SER A 22 -24.02 14.68 1.01
CA SER A 22 -22.60 14.35 1.14
C SER A 22 -21.93 14.73 -0.17
N THR A 23 -21.49 15.98 -0.28
CA THR A 23 -20.43 16.28 -1.22
C THR A 23 -19.26 15.38 -0.82
N VAL A 24 -18.95 14.38 -1.63
CA VAL A 24 -17.79 13.52 -1.43
C VAL A 24 -16.57 14.44 -1.35
N VAL A 25 -15.98 14.55 -0.16
CA VAL A 25 -14.77 15.34 0.03
C VAL A 25 -13.65 14.56 -0.63
N GLN A 26 -13.19 15.08 -1.76
CA GLN A 26 -12.08 14.49 -2.47
C GLN A 26 -10.82 14.57 -1.59
N GLY A 27 -10.16 13.43 -1.37
CA GLY A 27 -8.91 13.38 -0.62
C GLY A 27 -7.79 14.14 -1.33
N ASN A 28 -6.71 14.39 -0.60
CA ASN A 28 -5.49 14.93 -1.15
C ASN A 28 -4.63 13.81 -1.73
N LYS A 29 -3.73 14.16 -2.65
CA LYS A 29 -2.64 13.27 -3.01
C LYS A 29 -1.57 13.32 -1.93
N ILE A 30 -1.10 12.17 -1.49
CA ILE A 30 -0.06 12.06 -0.46
C ILE A 30 1.25 12.70 -0.92
N ILE A 31 1.60 12.58 -2.21
CA ILE A 31 2.83 13.19 -2.73
C ILE A 31 2.86 14.72 -2.56
N ASP A 32 1.72 15.39 -2.72
CA ASP A 32 1.63 16.84 -2.54
C ASP A 32 1.91 17.21 -1.07
N LYS A 33 1.32 16.46 -0.13
CA LYS A 33 1.56 16.64 1.31
C LYS A 33 2.99 16.34 1.71
N ILE A 34 3.60 15.29 1.16
CA ILE A 34 5.02 14.96 1.38
C ILE A 34 5.89 16.14 0.93
N ASN A 35 5.68 16.62 -0.29
CA ASN A 35 6.46 17.72 -0.85
C ASN A 35 6.31 19.02 -0.06
N GLU A 36 5.10 19.33 0.42
CA GLU A 36 4.86 20.47 1.30
C GLU A 36 5.63 20.37 2.62
N ARG A 37 5.62 19.20 3.28
CA ARG A 37 6.36 18.98 4.54
C ARG A 37 7.87 19.05 4.32
N LEU A 38 8.37 18.43 3.25
CA LEU A 38 9.79 18.49 2.87
C LEU A 38 10.25 19.94 2.62
N LYS A 39 9.44 20.74 1.91
CA LYS A 39 9.73 22.16 1.68
C LYS A 39 9.83 22.98 2.97
N ARG A 40 9.10 22.58 4.01
CA ARG A 40 9.13 23.22 5.34
C ARG A 40 10.18 22.63 6.27
N GLY A 41 10.90 21.58 5.86
CA GLY A 41 11.82 20.85 6.73
C GLY A 41 11.11 20.10 7.87
N GLU A 42 9.83 19.77 7.70
CA GLU A 42 9.02 19.12 8.72
C GLU A 42 9.11 17.60 8.60
N GLN A 43 9.36 16.94 9.72
CA GLN A 43 9.22 15.48 9.82
C GLN A 43 7.74 15.09 9.85
N PHE A 44 7.47 13.88 9.37
CA PHE A 44 6.12 13.33 9.34
C PHE A 44 6.12 11.81 9.49
N PHE A 45 4.95 11.25 9.77
CA PHE A 45 4.75 9.81 9.91
C PHE A 45 3.39 9.39 9.36
N SER A 46 3.24 8.08 9.15
CA SER A 46 2.01 7.41 8.72
C SER A 46 1.81 6.11 9.51
N PHE A 47 0.67 5.44 9.30
CA PHE A 47 0.38 4.16 9.93
C PHE A 47 -0.21 3.17 8.92
N GLU A 48 0.38 1.98 8.84
CA GLU A 48 -0.16 0.86 8.07
C GLU A 48 -0.97 -0.09 8.96
N TYR A 49 -2.13 -0.52 8.47
CA TYR A 49 -3.02 -1.48 9.13
C TYR A 49 -3.40 -2.65 8.24
N PHE A 50 -3.80 -3.76 8.87
CA PHE A 50 -4.28 -4.95 8.21
C PHE A 50 -5.78 -5.16 8.44
N PRO A 51 -6.56 -5.56 7.42
CA PRO A 51 -7.96 -5.94 7.61
C PRO A 51 -8.10 -7.07 8.64
N PRO A 52 -8.84 -6.87 9.74
CA PRO A 52 -9.02 -7.90 10.77
C PRO A 52 -9.85 -9.07 10.24
N LYS A 53 -9.60 -10.28 10.76
CA LYS A 53 -10.33 -11.50 10.36
C LYS A 53 -11.71 -11.65 11.02
N THR A 54 -12.04 -10.83 12.02
CA THR A 54 -13.28 -10.94 12.79
C THR A 54 -13.97 -9.59 12.92
N GLU A 55 -15.30 -9.59 13.04
CA GLU A 55 -16.08 -8.36 13.24
C GLU A 55 -15.67 -7.58 14.50
N GLN A 56 -15.39 -8.29 15.60
CA GLN A 56 -14.88 -7.67 16.81
C GLN A 56 -13.51 -7.03 16.57
N GLY A 57 -12.66 -7.68 15.78
CA GLY A 57 -11.39 -7.11 15.32
C GLY A 57 -11.59 -5.82 14.52
N VAL A 58 -12.58 -5.77 13.62
CA VAL A 58 -12.94 -4.56 12.86
C VAL A 58 -13.39 -3.44 13.79
N LYS A 59 -14.25 -3.72 14.77
CA LYS A 59 -14.68 -2.73 15.78
C LYS A 59 -13.50 -2.21 16.62
N ASN A 60 -12.56 -3.07 16.99
CA ASN A 60 -11.37 -2.69 17.75
C ASN A 60 -10.41 -1.83 16.90
N LEU A 61 -10.22 -2.20 15.63
CA LEU A 61 -9.40 -1.44 14.69
C LEU A 61 -9.99 -0.05 14.45
N ASP A 62 -11.31 0.07 14.31
CA ASP A 62 -11.98 1.37 14.12
C ASP A 62 -11.71 2.35 15.28
N LYS A 63 -11.79 1.87 16.53
CA LYS A 63 -11.43 2.64 17.72
C LYS A 63 -9.95 3.05 17.72
N ARG A 64 -9.06 2.14 17.31
CA ARG A 64 -7.62 2.41 17.21
C ARG A 64 -7.33 3.47 16.14
N MET A 65 -7.88 3.34 14.94
CA MET A 65 -7.72 4.32 13.86
C MET A 65 -8.20 5.70 14.30
N THR A 66 -9.31 5.78 15.03
CA THR A 66 -9.81 7.05 15.59
C THR A 66 -8.79 7.68 16.55
N SER A 67 -8.22 6.88 17.46
CA SER A 67 -7.22 7.35 18.43
C SER A 67 -5.91 7.77 17.74
N MET A 68 -5.51 7.06 16.69
CA MET A 68 -4.28 7.33 15.94
C MET A 68 -4.43 8.50 14.97
N ALA A 69 -5.62 8.75 14.43
CA ALA A 69 -5.90 9.92 13.60
C ALA A 69 -5.68 11.22 14.39
N ALA A 70 -6.03 11.22 15.68
CA ALA A 70 -5.79 12.33 16.59
C ALA A 70 -4.30 12.61 16.88
N ARG A 71 -3.36 11.77 16.39
CA ARG A 71 -1.92 12.07 16.44
C ARG A 71 -1.42 12.88 15.25
N GLY A 72 -2.24 13.09 14.23
CA GLY A 72 -1.88 13.85 13.04
C GLY A 72 -0.92 13.16 12.06
N PRO A 73 -1.10 11.85 11.74
CA PRO A 73 -0.34 11.23 10.66
C PRO A 73 -0.67 11.91 9.32
N VAL A 74 0.29 11.92 8.38
CA VAL A 74 0.05 12.48 7.04
C VAL A 74 -0.91 11.60 6.25
N TRP A 75 -0.84 10.28 6.44
CA TRP A 75 -1.78 9.32 5.86
C TRP A 75 -1.91 8.06 6.71
N MET A 76 -2.90 7.22 6.38
CA MET A 76 -3.03 5.86 6.90
C MET A 76 -3.26 4.87 5.77
N ASP A 77 -2.68 3.70 5.90
CA ASP A 77 -2.60 2.68 4.85
C ASP A 77 -3.44 1.47 5.28
N MET A 78 -4.11 0.86 4.32
CA MET A 78 -4.83 -0.39 4.54
C MET A 78 -4.35 -1.45 3.55
N THR A 79 -3.86 -2.56 4.09
CA THR A 79 -3.36 -3.66 3.26
C THR A 79 -4.48 -4.37 2.50
N TRP A 80 -4.09 -4.99 1.39
CA TRP A 80 -4.98 -5.75 0.51
C TRP A 80 -4.46 -7.18 0.41
N GLY A 81 -5.29 -8.15 0.79
CA GLY A 81 -4.92 -9.56 0.73
C GLY A 81 -4.76 -10.03 -0.72
N ALA A 82 -3.67 -10.76 -0.99
CA ALA A 82 -3.38 -11.32 -2.31
C ALA A 82 -4.59 -12.08 -2.91
N GLY A 83 -4.86 -11.84 -4.20
CA GLY A 83 -6.03 -12.35 -4.93
C GLY A 83 -7.34 -11.64 -4.61
N GLY A 84 -7.32 -10.54 -3.85
CA GLY A 84 -8.52 -9.77 -3.49
C GLY A 84 -9.37 -10.44 -2.41
N ARG A 85 -8.79 -11.31 -1.57
CA ARG A 85 -9.52 -12.02 -0.50
C ARG A 85 -10.15 -11.10 0.53
N THR A 86 -9.60 -9.90 0.72
CA THR A 86 -10.09 -8.89 1.66
C THR A 86 -10.53 -7.61 0.97
N SER A 87 -10.82 -7.65 -0.34
CA SER A 87 -11.07 -6.44 -1.16
C SER A 87 -12.15 -5.55 -0.57
N ASP A 88 -13.29 -6.14 -0.22
CA ASP A 88 -14.49 -5.38 0.17
C ASP A 88 -14.31 -4.74 1.55
N LEU A 89 -13.67 -5.47 2.48
CA LEU A 89 -13.31 -4.94 3.78
C LEU A 89 -12.24 -3.85 3.67
N THR A 90 -11.26 -4.03 2.78
CA THR A 90 -10.20 -3.04 2.52
C THR A 90 -10.80 -1.73 2.02
N LEU A 91 -11.69 -1.80 1.02
CA LEU A 91 -12.42 -0.65 0.48
C LEU A 91 -13.25 0.04 1.56
N THR A 92 -13.99 -0.75 2.35
CA THR A 92 -14.79 -0.23 3.47
C THR A 92 -13.91 0.52 4.48
N LEU A 93 -12.77 -0.05 4.88
CA LEU A 93 -11.87 0.56 5.85
C LEU A 93 -11.16 1.81 5.29
N CYS A 94 -10.78 1.81 4.00
CA CYS A 94 -10.25 3.00 3.34
C CYS A 94 -11.27 4.14 3.29
N ASN A 95 -12.53 3.82 2.99
CA ASN A 95 -13.62 4.79 3.05
C ASN A 95 -13.79 5.37 4.46
N LYS A 96 -13.66 4.55 5.52
CA LYS A 96 -13.67 5.05 6.90
C LYS A 96 -12.49 5.98 7.21
N ILE A 97 -11.27 5.60 6.81
CA ILE A 97 -10.08 6.44 6.99
C ILE A 97 -10.31 7.81 6.33
N GLN A 98 -10.76 7.82 5.07
CA GLN A 98 -11.00 9.03 4.28
C GLN A 98 -12.15 9.88 4.83
N ASN A 99 -13.32 9.29 5.01
CA ASN A 99 -14.56 10.03 5.22
C ASN A 99 -15.01 10.14 6.68
N GLU A 100 -14.61 9.20 7.54
CA GLU A 100 -14.92 9.26 8.97
C GLU A 100 -13.74 9.80 9.79
N LYS A 101 -12.52 9.29 9.55
CA LYS A 101 -11.33 9.68 10.33
C LYS A 101 -10.66 10.95 9.80
N LYS A 102 -11.06 11.41 8.60
CA LYS A 102 -10.56 12.63 7.95
C LYS A 102 -9.04 12.64 7.75
N VAL A 103 -8.47 11.45 7.47
CA VAL A 103 -7.07 11.27 7.10
C VAL A 103 -7.04 10.71 5.68
N ASP A 104 -6.07 11.12 4.86
CA ASP A 104 -5.95 10.59 3.51
C ASP A 104 -5.60 9.11 3.55
N ALA A 105 -6.41 8.28 2.88
CA ALA A 105 -6.20 6.84 2.82
C ALA A 105 -5.21 6.46 1.71
N LEU A 106 -4.27 5.56 2.01
CA LEU A 106 -3.47 4.83 1.02
C LEU A 106 -3.96 3.37 0.94
N MET A 107 -4.67 3.05 -0.15
CA MET A 107 -5.17 1.69 -0.34
C MET A 107 -4.10 0.83 -1.03
N HIS A 108 -3.73 -0.30 -0.45
CA HIS A 108 -2.90 -1.28 -1.15
C HIS A 108 -3.72 -1.92 -2.26
N LEU A 109 -3.09 -2.23 -3.39
CA LEU A 109 -3.73 -2.93 -4.49
C LEU A 109 -2.73 -3.89 -5.14
N THR A 110 -2.96 -5.19 -4.98
CA THR A 110 -2.15 -6.24 -5.63
C THR A 110 -2.72 -6.57 -6.99
N CYS A 111 -1.90 -6.95 -7.98
CA CYS A 111 -2.36 -7.19 -9.34
C CYS A 111 -2.42 -8.67 -9.76
N THR A 112 -1.87 -9.56 -8.95
CA THR A 112 -1.77 -10.99 -9.25
C THR A 112 -2.94 -11.81 -8.70
N ASN A 113 -3.28 -12.91 -9.38
CA ASN A 113 -4.30 -13.89 -8.97
C ASN A 113 -5.72 -13.30 -8.87
N MET A 114 -6.04 -12.31 -9.72
CA MET A 114 -7.38 -11.73 -9.80
C MET A 114 -7.66 -11.17 -11.19
N GLU A 115 -8.94 -11.19 -11.56
CA GLU A 115 -9.43 -10.60 -12.80
C GLU A 115 -9.23 -9.08 -12.81
N GLN A 116 -8.95 -8.52 -14.00
CA GLN A 116 -8.86 -7.08 -14.21
C GLN A 116 -10.11 -6.32 -13.73
N LYS A 117 -11.29 -6.95 -13.79
CA LYS A 117 -12.55 -6.36 -13.31
C LYS A 117 -12.48 -5.96 -11.83
N LYS A 118 -11.83 -6.75 -10.97
CA LYS A 118 -11.70 -6.41 -9.54
C LYS A 118 -10.88 -5.13 -9.32
N ILE A 119 -9.87 -4.91 -10.15
CA ILE A 119 -9.09 -3.66 -10.12
C ILE A 119 -9.98 -2.50 -10.54
N ASP A 120 -10.76 -2.68 -11.61
CA ASP A 120 -11.66 -1.65 -12.11
C ASP A 120 -12.73 -1.25 -11.11
N ASP A 121 -13.35 -2.23 -10.46
CA ASP A 121 -14.35 -2.02 -9.41
C ASP A 121 -13.72 -1.27 -8.22
N ALA A 122 -12.53 -1.69 -7.78
CA ALA A 122 -11.81 -1.05 -6.67
C ALA A 122 -11.42 0.41 -6.99
N LEU A 123 -10.90 0.68 -8.18
CA LEU A 123 -10.59 2.05 -8.62
C LEU A 123 -11.85 2.91 -8.71
N THR A 124 -12.96 2.35 -9.20
CA THR A 124 -14.24 3.06 -9.29
C THR A 124 -14.77 3.44 -7.91
N GLU A 125 -14.76 2.51 -6.96
CA GLU A 125 -15.17 2.81 -5.58
C GLU A 125 -14.22 3.79 -4.89
N CYS A 126 -12.90 3.74 -5.15
CA CYS A 126 -11.98 4.75 -4.64
C CYS A 126 -12.34 6.15 -5.15
N LYS A 127 -12.61 6.32 -6.46
CA LYS A 127 -13.06 7.61 -7.01
C LYS A 127 -14.35 8.10 -6.36
N LYS A 128 -15.32 7.20 -6.21
CA LYS A 128 -16.64 7.49 -5.63
C LYS A 128 -16.56 7.87 -4.15
N THR A 129 -15.63 7.30 -3.41
CA THR A 129 -15.42 7.58 -1.97
C THR A 129 -14.40 8.69 -1.73
N GLY A 130 -13.79 9.25 -2.79
CA GLY A 130 -12.81 10.31 -2.67
C GLY A 130 -11.40 9.85 -2.26
N VAL A 131 -11.15 8.53 -2.16
CA VAL A 131 -9.79 8.00 -1.95
C VAL A 131 -8.94 8.31 -3.18
N ARG A 132 -7.77 8.92 -2.95
CA ARG A 132 -6.88 9.37 -4.04
C ARG A 132 -5.56 8.64 -4.10
N ASN A 133 -5.25 7.73 -3.18
CA ASN A 133 -3.90 7.18 -3.07
C ASN A 133 -3.92 5.65 -3.14
N ILE A 134 -3.09 5.10 -4.03
CA ILE A 134 -2.96 3.66 -4.28
C ILE A 134 -1.49 3.25 -4.08
N LEU A 135 -1.24 2.22 -3.26
CA LEU A 135 0.04 1.53 -3.25
C LEU A 135 -0.06 0.32 -4.19
N ALA A 136 0.54 0.46 -5.37
CA ALA A 136 0.50 -0.57 -6.41
C ALA A 136 1.55 -1.66 -6.15
N LEU A 137 1.07 -2.89 -5.99
CA LEU A 137 1.88 -4.04 -5.62
C LEU A 137 1.66 -5.19 -6.61
N ARG A 138 2.66 -6.07 -6.73
CA ARG A 138 2.46 -7.34 -7.44
C ARG A 138 1.46 -8.19 -6.66
N GLY A 139 1.79 -8.44 -5.40
CA GLY A 139 1.13 -9.44 -4.55
C GLY A 139 1.99 -10.67 -4.36
N ASP A 140 1.62 -11.43 -3.33
CA ASP A 140 2.24 -12.71 -3.02
C ASP A 140 1.62 -13.84 -3.87
N PRO A 141 2.37 -14.93 -4.12
CA PRO A 141 1.79 -16.16 -4.64
C PRO A 141 0.58 -16.64 -3.81
N PRO A 142 -0.32 -17.45 -4.39
CA PRO A 142 -1.35 -18.14 -3.62
C PRO A 142 -0.75 -18.93 -2.44
N HIS A 143 -1.53 -19.12 -1.38
CA HIS A 143 -1.05 -19.84 -0.21
C HIS A 143 -0.73 -21.30 -0.58
N GLY A 144 0.52 -21.71 -0.41
CA GLY A 144 0.99 -23.07 -0.75
C GLY A 144 1.61 -23.21 -2.14
N GLU A 145 1.65 -22.15 -2.95
CA GLU A 145 2.30 -22.17 -4.26
C GLU A 145 3.60 -21.36 -4.25
N GLU A 146 4.68 -21.93 -4.79
CA GLU A 146 5.96 -21.21 -4.93
C GLU A 146 5.96 -20.25 -6.12
N ARG A 147 5.06 -20.46 -7.09
CA ARG A 147 5.05 -19.73 -8.36
C ARG A 147 3.78 -18.95 -8.56
N TRP A 148 3.95 -17.80 -9.20
CA TRP A 148 2.86 -16.98 -9.68
C TRP A 148 2.42 -17.44 -11.06
N THR A 149 1.11 -17.41 -11.33
CA THR A 149 0.56 -17.61 -12.66
C THR A 149 -0.29 -16.40 -13.06
N ALA A 150 -0.04 -15.86 -14.25
CA ALA A 150 -0.90 -14.83 -14.82
C ALA A 150 -2.30 -15.39 -14.99
N THR A 151 -3.30 -14.70 -14.45
CA THR A 151 -4.64 -14.83 -15.00
C THR A 151 -4.58 -14.34 -16.44
N GLU A 152 -5.24 -15.03 -17.36
CA GLU A 152 -5.29 -14.60 -18.77
C GLU A 152 -5.83 -13.16 -18.86
N GLY A 153 -5.12 -12.29 -19.57
CA GLY A 153 -5.41 -10.84 -19.61
C GLY A 153 -5.06 -10.06 -18.32
N GLY A 154 -4.44 -10.70 -17.33
CA GLY A 154 -4.05 -10.12 -16.05
C GLY A 154 -2.66 -9.46 -16.03
N PHE A 155 -2.19 -9.13 -14.83
CA PHE A 155 -0.97 -8.35 -14.61
C PHE A 155 0.17 -9.20 -14.05
N SER A 156 1.37 -9.08 -14.63
CA SER A 156 2.54 -9.86 -14.18
C SER A 156 3.32 -9.23 -13.04
N CYS A 157 3.26 -7.90 -12.94
CA CYS A 157 4.07 -7.19 -11.96
C CYS A 157 3.46 -5.83 -11.58
N ALA A 158 3.97 -5.21 -10.51
CA ALA A 158 3.48 -3.92 -10.02
C ALA A 158 3.58 -2.81 -11.08
N ARG A 159 4.62 -2.84 -11.92
CA ARG A 159 4.79 -1.90 -13.05
C ARG A 159 3.59 -1.93 -14.00
N ASP A 160 3.09 -3.12 -14.34
CA ASP A 160 1.98 -3.25 -15.28
C ASP A 160 0.68 -2.69 -14.67
N LEU A 161 0.49 -2.86 -13.36
CA LEU A 161 -0.62 -2.23 -12.63
C LEU A 161 -0.52 -0.70 -12.62
N ILE A 162 0.67 -0.14 -12.34
CA ILE A 162 0.89 1.32 -12.34
C ILE A 162 0.54 1.89 -13.71
N LYS A 163 1.11 1.31 -14.78
CA LYS A 163 0.84 1.68 -16.17
C LYS A 163 -0.64 1.63 -16.51
N TYR A 164 -1.34 0.58 -16.05
CA TYR A 164 -2.76 0.43 -16.28
C TYR A 164 -3.60 1.49 -15.56
N ILE A 165 -3.34 1.73 -14.26
CA ILE A 165 -4.04 2.77 -13.50
C ILE A 165 -3.82 4.13 -14.17
N ARG A 166 -2.59 4.45 -14.60
CA ARG A 166 -2.28 5.69 -15.33
C ARG A 166 -3.04 5.78 -16.64
N LYS A 167 -3.01 4.75 -17.49
CA LYS A 167 -3.76 4.72 -18.75
C LYS A 167 -5.26 4.92 -18.54
N LYS A 168 -5.84 4.30 -17.50
CA LYS A 168 -7.29 4.33 -17.24
C LYS A 168 -7.77 5.59 -16.53
N THR A 169 -6.93 6.19 -15.69
CA THR A 169 -7.37 7.24 -14.74
C THR A 169 -6.56 8.53 -14.81
N GLY A 170 -5.55 8.59 -15.69
CA GLY A 170 -4.65 9.72 -15.83
C GLY A 170 -3.95 10.06 -14.51
N SER A 171 -3.95 11.35 -14.17
CA SER A 171 -3.37 11.88 -12.95
C SER A 171 -4.34 11.84 -11.75
N HIS A 172 -5.49 11.16 -11.85
CA HIS A 172 -6.46 11.13 -10.77
C HIS A 172 -5.84 10.58 -9.49
N PHE A 173 -5.26 9.39 -9.51
CA PHE A 173 -4.64 8.80 -8.31
C PHE A 173 -3.21 9.30 -8.08
N CYS A 174 -2.85 9.48 -6.82
CA CYS A 174 -1.47 9.37 -6.36
C CYS A 174 -1.10 7.88 -6.35
N ILE A 175 -0.01 7.47 -7.00
CA ILE A 175 0.41 6.06 -7.01
C ILE A 175 1.76 5.94 -6.33
N SER A 176 1.86 5.07 -5.33
CA SER A 176 3.15 4.65 -4.76
C SER A 176 3.50 3.22 -5.17
N CYS A 177 4.75 2.84 -4.96
CA CYS A 177 5.21 1.48 -5.12
C CYS A 177 6.13 1.04 -3.98
N ALA A 178 6.33 -0.28 -3.84
CA ALA A 178 7.26 -0.83 -2.85
C ALA A 178 8.73 -0.71 -3.28
N GLY A 179 9.65 -0.48 -2.34
CA GLY A 179 11.10 -0.54 -2.53
C GLY A 179 11.76 -1.46 -1.51
N TYR A 180 12.91 -2.06 -1.84
CA TYR A 180 13.59 -3.04 -0.99
C TYR A 180 15.05 -2.64 -0.79
N PRO A 181 15.39 -1.87 0.26
CA PRO A 181 16.78 -1.42 0.50
C PRO A 181 17.79 -2.56 0.60
N GLU A 182 17.38 -3.71 1.15
CA GLU A 182 18.18 -4.94 1.25
C GLU A 182 18.03 -5.88 0.03
N GLY A 183 17.27 -5.47 -0.99
CA GLY A 183 16.84 -6.30 -2.12
C GLY A 183 15.64 -7.20 -1.83
N HIS A 184 14.79 -7.43 -2.84
CA HIS A 184 13.62 -8.29 -2.69
C HIS A 184 14.03 -9.71 -2.26
N PRO A 185 13.23 -10.39 -1.39
CA PRO A 185 13.57 -11.73 -0.90
C PRO A 185 13.95 -12.74 -2.00
N ASN A 186 13.25 -12.72 -3.14
CA ASN A 186 13.54 -13.59 -4.30
C ASN A 186 14.94 -13.43 -4.92
N VAL A 187 15.60 -12.28 -4.75
CA VAL A 187 16.95 -12.04 -5.32
C VAL A 187 18.07 -12.19 -4.29
N ARG A 188 17.73 -12.22 -3.00
CA ARG A 188 18.69 -12.53 -1.94
C ARG A 188 19.00 -14.01 -1.91
N LYS A 189 20.30 -14.34 -1.98
CA LYS A 189 20.78 -15.72 -2.02
C LYS A 189 21.95 -15.90 -1.06
N VAL A 190 22.11 -17.13 -0.58
CA VAL A 190 23.32 -17.54 0.13
C VAL A 190 24.52 -17.35 -0.80
N ILE A 191 25.57 -16.71 -0.29
CA ILE A 191 26.82 -16.52 -1.00
C ILE A 191 27.57 -17.85 -0.96
N THR A 192 27.77 -18.46 -2.13
CA THR A 192 28.46 -19.75 -2.30
C THR A 192 29.84 -19.60 -2.95
N ASP A 193 30.27 -18.37 -3.25
CA ASP A 193 31.59 -18.09 -3.81
C ASP A 193 32.68 -18.38 -2.76
N SER A 194 33.45 -19.44 -2.98
CA SER A 194 34.51 -19.87 -2.07
C SER A 194 35.68 -18.89 -1.96
N LYS A 195 35.79 -17.93 -2.88
CA LYS A 195 36.78 -16.85 -2.84
C LYS A 195 36.27 -15.59 -2.13
N TRP A 196 34.98 -15.55 -1.79
CA TRP A 196 34.41 -14.43 -1.08
C TRP A 196 34.66 -14.57 0.42
N ASP A 197 35.13 -13.48 1.02
CA ASP A 197 35.39 -13.38 2.45
C ASP A 197 34.74 -12.10 2.99
N PRO A 198 33.98 -12.18 4.09
CA PRO A 198 33.20 -11.06 4.61
C PRO A 198 34.06 -9.88 5.12
N GLN A 199 35.35 -10.09 5.41
CA GLN A 199 36.26 -9.06 5.93
C GLN A 199 37.02 -8.34 4.81
N THR A 200 37.23 -9.00 3.66
CA THR A 200 38.10 -8.52 2.58
C THR A 200 37.39 -8.30 1.25
N ASN A 201 36.18 -8.86 1.05
CA ASN A 201 35.42 -8.84 -0.21
C ASN A 201 34.00 -8.28 -0.08
N THR A 202 33.73 -7.49 0.97
CA THR A 202 32.41 -6.91 1.27
C THR A 202 31.79 -6.07 0.14
N PRO A 203 32.50 -5.34 -0.76
CA PRO A 203 31.81 -4.60 -1.81
C PRO A 203 31.30 -5.47 -2.97
N LYS A 204 31.54 -6.79 -2.97
CA LYS A 204 31.12 -7.67 -4.08
C LYS A 204 29.61 -7.96 -4.08
N TYR A 205 28.94 -7.91 -2.94
CA TYR A 205 27.52 -8.21 -2.81
C TYR A 205 26.81 -7.07 -2.07
N TRP A 206 25.59 -6.76 -2.47
CA TRP A 206 24.77 -5.76 -1.81
C TRP A 206 24.07 -6.33 -0.57
N ALA A 207 23.95 -5.50 0.48
CA ALA A 207 23.22 -5.80 1.72
C ALA A 207 23.52 -7.19 2.31
N VAL A 208 24.81 -7.49 2.48
CA VAL A 208 25.27 -8.76 3.05
C VAL A 208 24.89 -8.83 4.52
N ARG A 209 24.28 -9.94 4.93
CA ARG A 209 24.07 -10.26 6.37
C ARG A 209 24.36 -11.71 6.67
N LYS A 210 24.65 -11.98 7.94
CA LYS A 210 24.84 -13.33 8.45
C LYS A 210 23.48 -13.96 8.81
N THR A 211 23.24 -15.18 8.36
CA THR A 211 22.06 -15.96 8.69
C THR A 211 22.17 -16.62 10.06
N LYS A 212 21.04 -17.13 10.57
CA LYS A 212 21.01 -17.89 11.84
C LYS A 212 21.84 -19.17 11.80
N ASP A 213 21.96 -19.82 10.64
CA ASP A 213 22.82 -21.00 10.43
C ASP A 213 24.29 -20.63 10.13
N GLY A 214 24.68 -19.38 10.33
CA GLY A 214 26.07 -18.92 10.25
C GLY A 214 26.60 -18.64 8.85
N LYS A 215 25.77 -18.81 7.81
CA LYS A 215 26.10 -18.48 6.41
C LYS A 215 25.96 -16.99 6.16
N TYR A 216 26.37 -16.55 4.97
CA TYR A 216 26.16 -15.18 4.51
C TYR A 216 25.23 -15.17 3.30
N GLU A 217 24.37 -14.17 3.25
CA GLU A 217 23.45 -13.93 2.14
C GLU A 217 23.47 -12.46 1.77
N GLY A 218 23.34 -12.21 0.47
CA GLY A 218 23.32 -10.86 -0.11
C GLY A 218 22.75 -10.91 -1.52
N VAL A 219 22.82 -9.78 -2.21
CA VAL A 219 22.36 -9.66 -3.61
C VAL A 219 23.58 -9.51 -4.51
N SER A 220 23.65 -10.32 -5.57
CA SER A 220 24.74 -10.21 -6.54
C SER A 220 24.66 -8.87 -7.30
N PRO A 221 25.78 -8.33 -7.83
CA PRO A 221 25.74 -7.06 -8.57
C PRO A 221 24.76 -7.09 -9.75
N LYS A 222 24.67 -8.24 -10.44
CA LYS A 222 23.74 -8.44 -11.56
C LYS A 222 22.28 -8.42 -11.10
N ASP A 223 21.98 -9.11 -10.01
CA ASP A 223 20.63 -9.16 -9.45
C ASP A 223 20.23 -7.79 -8.89
N TRP A 224 21.18 -7.07 -8.26
CA TRP A 224 20.97 -5.71 -7.76
C TRP A 224 20.68 -4.72 -8.88
N GLU A 225 21.47 -4.75 -9.96
CA GLU A 225 21.24 -3.94 -11.14
C GLU A 225 19.84 -4.20 -11.74
N THR A 226 19.43 -5.46 -11.82
CA THR A 226 18.09 -5.85 -12.29
C THR A 226 16.99 -5.30 -11.39
N GLU A 227 17.15 -5.45 -10.08
CA GLU A 227 16.21 -4.98 -9.04
C GLU A 227 16.02 -3.46 -9.11
N GLN A 228 17.11 -2.70 -9.20
CA GLN A 228 17.07 -1.24 -9.22
C GLN A 228 16.54 -0.70 -10.56
N ASN A 229 16.86 -1.35 -11.68
CA ASN A 229 16.25 -1.02 -12.98
C ASN A 229 14.74 -1.30 -12.97
N TYR A 230 14.31 -2.38 -12.30
CA TYR A 230 12.89 -2.64 -12.12
C TYR A 230 12.21 -1.57 -11.25
N LEU A 231 12.84 -1.16 -10.13
CA LEU A 231 12.34 -0.06 -9.31
C LEU A 231 12.19 1.23 -10.12
N LYS A 232 13.23 1.63 -10.87
CA LYS A 232 13.21 2.79 -11.76
C LYS A 232 12.07 2.71 -12.78
N SER A 233 11.84 1.54 -13.38
CA SER A 233 10.76 1.36 -14.35
C SER A 233 9.35 1.59 -13.77
N LYS A 234 9.13 1.32 -12.47
CA LYS A 234 7.85 1.64 -11.81
C LYS A 234 7.64 3.14 -11.67
N ILE A 235 8.71 3.87 -11.38
CA ILE A 235 8.70 5.34 -11.30
C ILE A 235 8.44 5.93 -12.69
N ASP A 236 9.12 5.42 -13.72
CA ASP A 236 8.96 5.86 -15.10
C ASP A 236 7.55 5.63 -15.66
N GLU A 237 6.88 4.56 -15.22
CA GLU A 237 5.48 4.29 -15.56
C GLU A 237 4.49 5.11 -14.72
N GLY A 238 4.98 5.90 -13.76
CA GLY A 238 4.22 6.95 -13.09
C GLY A 238 3.95 6.74 -11.61
N ALA A 239 4.71 5.90 -10.90
CA ALA A 239 4.71 5.94 -9.43
C ALA A 239 5.39 7.22 -8.92
N GLU A 240 4.80 7.87 -7.93
CA GLU A 240 5.15 9.21 -7.42
C GLU A 240 5.96 9.16 -6.11
N PHE A 241 5.86 8.09 -5.32
CA PHE A 241 6.73 7.87 -4.16
C PHE A 241 6.91 6.38 -3.86
N ILE A 242 7.89 6.07 -3.00
CA ILE A 242 8.26 4.71 -2.63
C ILE A 242 8.01 4.50 -1.14
N VAL A 243 7.36 3.38 -0.80
CA VAL A 243 7.29 2.85 0.56
C VAL A 243 8.27 1.68 0.64
N THR A 244 9.23 1.73 1.55
CA THR A 244 10.24 0.67 1.67
C THR A 244 9.71 -0.51 2.49
N GLN A 245 10.22 -1.70 2.20
CA GLN A 245 10.19 -2.81 3.16
C GLN A 245 10.93 -2.41 4.44
N LEU A 246 10.55 -3.02 5.57
CA LEU A 246 11.24 -2.90 6.85
C LEU A 246 12.74 -3.24 6.71
N PHE A 247 13.59 -2.46 7.37
CA PHE A 247 15.03 -2.66 7.51
C PHE A 247 15.47 -2.25 8.92
N TYR A 248 16.62 -2.75 9.36
CA TYR A 248 17.23 -2.39 10.65
C TYR A 248 18.59 -1.71 10.51
N ASP A 249 19.21 -1.82 9.34
CA ASP A 249 20.51 -1.22 9.03
C ASP A 249 20.32 0.12 8.31
N LEU A 250 20.64 1.21 9.01
CA LEU A 250 20.52 2.57 8.48
C LEU A 250 21.52 2.86 7.36
N ASP A 251 22.72 2.26 7.42
CA ASP A 251 23.77 2.50 6.43
C ASP A 251 23.37 1.88 5.08
N ILE A 252 22.75 0.69 5.11
CA ILE A 252 22.16 0.08 3.91
C ILE A 252 21.06 0.97 3.34
N PHE A 253 20.20 1.53 4.19
CA PHE A 253 19.14 2.44 3.72
C PHE A 253 19.71 3.70 3.09
N TYR A 254 20.69 4.37 3.71
CA TYR A 254 21.32 5.56 3.15
C TYR A 254 22.06 5.27 1.85
N ALA A 255 22.77 4.14 1.76
CA ALA A 255 23.41 3.69 0.54
C ALA A 255 22.38 3.43 -0.57
N TRP A 256 21.25 2.80 -0.24
CA TRP A 256 20.15 2.57 -1.18
C TRP A 256 19.53 3.87 -1.67
N VAL A 257 19.29 4.84 -0.78
CA VAL A 257 18.79 6.17 -1.18
C VAL A 257 19.78 6.83 -2.14
N LYS A 258 21.08 6.80 -1.85
CA LYS A 258 22.12 7.36 -2.74
C LYS A 258 22.12 6.68 -4.12
N ASP A 259 22.00 5.36 -4.17
CA ASP A 259 21.92 4.59 -5.43
C ASP A 259 20.64 4.94 -6.22
N CYS A 260 19.49 5.03 -5.56
CA CYS A 260 18.23 5.47 -6.18
C CYS A 260 18.39 6.86 -6.82
N ARG A 261 18.99 7.82 -6.10
CA ARG A 261 19.23 9.19 -6.60
C ARG A 261 20.19 9.20 -7.79
N ALA A 262 21.27 8.41 -7.75
CA ALA A 262 22.21 8.27 -8.86
C ALA A 262 21.54 7.71 -10.13
N ARG A 263 20.47 6.92 -9.98
CA ARG A 263 19.65 6.38 -11.07
C ARG A 263 18.51 7.31 -11.51
N GLY A 264 18.43 8.52 -10.96
CA GLY A 264 17.39 9.51 -11.30
C GLY A 264 16.02 9.22 -10.69
N ILE A 265 15.94 8.42 -9.63
CA ILE A 265 14.72 8.26 -8.82
C ILE A 265 14.70 9.43 -7.84
N ASN A 266 13.91 10.47 -8.15
CA ASN A 266 13.90 11.73 -7.40
C ASN A 266 12.59 12.02 -6.67
#